data_AF-A0A085ZB60-F1
#
_entry.id   AF-A0A085ZB60-F1
#
_cell.length_a   1.000
_cell.length_b   1.000
_cell.length_c   1.000
_cell.angle_alpha   90.00
_cell.angle_beta   90.00
_cell.angle_gamma   90.00
#
_symmetry.space_group_name_H-M   'P 1'
#
loop_
_entity.id
_entity.type
_entity.pdbx_description
1 polymer ?
#
loop_
_entity_poly.entity_id
_entity_poly.type
_entity_poly.pdbx_seq_one_letter_code
_entity_poly.pdbx_strand_id
1 'polypeptide(L)'
;MNITCDQCKETFTASGEQISFISDSRKKGMRFIMLECLSCYKSFSLNPLTMTVPVPEKTTDEDLLRCPCDSCYGLISYVEDQKPFWGCGECGSVWFTQSDLFEAIEASIKKHPYRAKVYKKKGNNFMPVPLENEPENYEETVARE
;
A
#
# COMPACT_ATOMS: atom_id res chain seq x y z
N MET A 1 -15.55 25.38 -13.95
CA MET A 1 -15.53 24.47 -12.79
C MET A 1 -14.44 24.96 -11.87
N ASN A 2 -14.71 25.17 -10.59
CA ASN A 2 -13.70 25.66 -9.65
C ASN A 2 -13.09 24.48 -8.89
N ILE A 3 -11.76 24.49 -8.71
CA ILE A 3 -11.00 23.44 -8.05
C ILE A 3 -10.09 24.08 -7.00
N THR A 4 -10.07 23.53 -5.80
CA THR A 4 -9.16 23.96 -4.73
C THR A 4 -7.90 23.10 -4.76
N CYS A 5 -6.74 23.75 -4.85
CA CYS A 5 -5.45 23.07 -4.88
C CYS A 5 -5.01 22.64 -3.48
N ASP A 6 -4.57 21.39 -3.33
CA ASP A 6 -3.98 20.91 -2.07
C ASP A 6 -2.64 21.61 -1.73
N GLN A 7 -1.88 21.97 -2.75
CA GLN A 7 -0.50 22.45 -2.58
C GLN A 7 -0.43 23.92 -2.12
N CYS A 8 -1.26 24.79 -2.71
CA CYS A 8 -1.29 26.22 -2.36
C CYS A 8 -2.58 26.69 -1.69
N LYS A 9 -3.58 25.80 -1.55
CA LYS A 9 -4.91 26.10 -0.98
C LYS A 9 -5.75 27.13 -1.73
N GLU A 10 -5.24 27.67 -2.84
CA GLU A 10 -5.98 28.56 -3.73
C GLU A 10 -7.04 27.81 -4.53
N THR A 11 -8.13 28.51 -4.83
CA THR A 11 -9.19 28.03 -5.72
C THR A 11 -9.03 28.67 -7.09
N PHE A 12 -8.99 27.84 -8.14
CA PHE A 12 -8.83 28.30 -9.52
C PHE A 12 -9.92 27.73 -10.43
N THR A 13 -10.16 28.42 -11.54
CA THR A 13 -11.07 27.96 -12.60
C THR A 13 -10.33 26.97 -13.50
N ALA A 14 -10.82 25.74 -13.58
CA ALA A 14 -10.25 24.70 -14.42
C ALA A 14 -10.30 25.07 -15.92
N SER A 15 -9.27 24.67 -16.67
CA SER A 15 -9.23 24.83 -18.13
C SER A 15 -10.20 23.90 -18.85
N GLY A 16 -10.47 24.15 -20.14
CA GLY A 16 -11.31 23.26 -20.96
C GLY A 16 -10.76 21.83 -21.07
N GLU A 17 -9.44 21.69 -21.12
CA GLU A 17 -8.77 20.39 -21.11
C GLU A 17 -8.94 19.66 -19.76
N GLN A 18 -8.76 20.36 -18.64
CA GLN A 18 -8.97 19.79 -17.31
C GLN A 18 -10.43 19.37 -17.10
N ILE A 19 -11.39 20.16 -17.56
CA ILE A 19 -12.82 19.81 -17.49
C ILE A 19 -13.11 18.54 -18.28
N SER A 20 -12.56 18.43 -19.50
CA SER A 20 -12.73 17.25 -20.35
C SER A 20 -12.11 16.00 -19.71
N PHE A 21 -10.89 16.13 -19.19
CA PHE A 21 -10.18 15.05 -18.50
C PHE A 21 -10.92 14.58 -17.24
N ILE A 22 -11.44 15.50 -16.40
CA ILE A 22 -12.25 15.15 -15.23
C ILE A 22 -13.52 14.41 -15.65
N SER A 23 -14.21 14.88 -16.69
CA SER A 23 -15.42 14.25 -17.22
C SER A 23 -15.17 12.81 -17.67
N ASP A 24 -14.12 12.58 -18.46
CA ASP A 24 -13.80 11.23 -18.94
C ASP A 24 -13.33 10.30 -17.82
N SER A 25 -12.61 10.84 -16.84
CA SER A 25 -12.19 10.09 -15.65
C SER A 25 -13.38 9.65 -14.79
N ARG A 26 -14.43 10.49 -14.67
CA ARG A 26 -15.69 10.13 -14.00
C ARG A 26 -16.40 8.97 -14.71
N LYS A 27 -16.50 9.01 -16.04
CA LYS A 27 -17.13 7.94 -16.84
C LYS A 27 -16.42 6.59 -16.66
N LYS A 28 -15.11 6.61 -16.45
CA LYS A 28 -14.28 5.43 -16.19
C LYS A 28 -14.30 4.96 -14.72
N GLY A 29 -15.01 5.66 -13.83
CA GLY A 29 -15.05 5.31 -12.40
C GLY A 29 -13.71 5.53 -11.67
N MET A 30 -12.82 6.36 -12.20
CA MET A 30 -11.53 6.63 -11.57
C MET A 30 -11.72 7.37 -10.24
N ARG A 31 -10.99 6.97 -9.21
CA ARG A 31 -11.02 7.61 -7.87
C ARG A 31 -9.81 8.49 -7.58
N PHE A 32 -8.85 8.52 -8.50
CA PHE A 32 -7.61 9.25 -8.41
C PHE A 32 -7.20 9.76 -9.79
N ILE A 33 -6.98 11.07 -9.90
CA ILE A 33 -6.34 11.72 -11.05
C ILE A 33 -5.32 12.74 -10.57
N MET A 34 -4.35 13.05 -11.43
CA MET A 34 -3.39 14.13 -11.22
C MET A 34 -3.79 15.33 -12.06
N LEU A 35 -3.84 16.52 -11.46
CA LEU A 35 -4.08 17.78 -12.15
C LEU A 35 -2.98 18.78 -11.81
N GLU A 36 -2.66 19.65 -12.77
CA GLU A 36 -1.83 20.83 -12.53
C GLU A 36 -2.67 21.99 -11.99
N CYS A 37 -2.20 22.65 -10.93
CA CYS A 37 -2.85 23.85 -10.42
C CYS A 37 -2.50 25.06 -11.29
N LEU A 38 -3.51 25.77 -11.81
CA LEU A 38 -3.26 26.96 -12.63
C LEU A 38 -2.85 28.21 -11.82
N SER A 39 -2.80 28.12 -10.49
CA SER A 39 -2.30 29.18 -9.60
C SER A 39 -0.83 29.00 -9.23
N CYS A 40 -0.43 27.78 -8.86
CA CYS A 40 0.94 27.50 -8.39
C CYS A 40 1.75 26.55 -9.29
N TYR A 41 1.15 26.05 -10.37
CA TYR A 41 1.72 25.14 -11.37
C TYR A 41 2.27 23.81 -10.81
N LYS A 42 1.92 23.47 -9.56
CA LYS A 42 2.22 22.16 -8.98
C LYS A 42 1.12 21.17 -9.34
N SER A 43 1.53 19.92 -9.53
CA SER A 43 0.60 18.81 -9.63
C SER A 43 0.02 18.45 -8.26
N PHE A 44 -1.25 18.06 -8.24
CA PHE A 44 -1.93 17.57 -7.04
C PHE A 44 -2.94 16.49 -7.42
N SER A 45 -3.28 15.65 -6.45
CA SER A 45 -4.27 14.59 -6.61
C SER A 45 -5.70 15.11 -6.42
N LEU A 46 -6.63 14.61 -7.22
CA LEU A 46 -8.05 14.88 -7.10
C LEU A 46 -8.83 13.58 -7.31
N ASN A 47 -9.85 13.34 -6.50
CA ASN A 47 -10.86 12.34 -6.81
C ASN A 47 -11.90 13.00 -7.73
N PRO A 48 -12.01 12.60 -9.01
CA PRO A 48 -12.89 13.28 -9.95
C PRO A 48 -14.38 13.05 -9.61
N LEU A 49 -14.73 12.00 -8.86
CA LEU A 49 -16.11 11.70 -8.46
C LEU A 49 -16.59 12.63 -7.34
N THR A 50 -15.74 12.86 -6.33
CA THR A 50 -16.09 13.66 -5.14
C THR A 50 -15.60 15.11 -5.23
N MET A 51 -14.68 15.41 -6.16
CA MET A 51 -13.99 16.71 -6.27
C MET A 51 -13.18 17.09 -5.02
N THR A 52 -12.70 16.09 -4.29
CA THR A 52 -11.86 16.26 -3.10
C THR A 52 -10.47 15.70 -3.33
N VAL A 53 -9.49 16.18 -2.57
CA VAL A 53 -8.18 15.51 -2.49
C VAL A 53 -8.42 14.11 -1.93
N PRO A 54 -7.99 13.03 -2.61
CA PRO A 54 -8.01 11.71 -2.03
C PRO A 54 -7.12 11.75 -0.79
N VAL A 55 -7.70 11.55 0.40
CA VAL A 55 -6.90 11.23 1.57
C VAL A 55 -6.31 9.85 1.26
N PRO A 56 -4.99 9.69 1.22
CA PRO A 56 -4.43 8.35 1.18
C PRO A 56 -5.00 7.63 2.40
N GLU A 57 -5.77 6.57 2.22
CA GLU A 57 -5.98 5.63 3.31
C GLU A 57 -4.57 5.18 3.67
N LYS A 58 -4.06 5.68 4.80
CA LYS A 58 -2.82 5.17 5.36
C LYS A 58 -3.11 3.73 5.71
N THR A 59 -2.78 2.81 4.81
CA THR A 59 -2.28 1.51 5.23
C THR A 59 -0.94 1.83 5.88
N THR A 60 -0.95 2.11 7.18
CA THR A 60 0.30 2.19 7.94
C THR A 60 1.01 0.86 7.75
N ASP A 61 2.31 0.89 7.46
CA ASP A 61 3.14 -0.32 7.31
C ASP A 61 3.03 -1.25 8.55
N GLU A 62 2.61 -0.69 9.68
CA GLU A 62 2.22 -1.36 10.93
C GLU A 62 1.16 -2.47 10.77
N ASP A 63 0.37 -2.44 9.68
CA ASP A 63 -0.67 -3.43 9.40
C ASP A 63 -0.24 -4.50 8.38
N LEU A 64 1.01 -4.48 7.92
CA LEU A 64 1.50 -5.42 6.90
C LEU A 64 2.36 -6.53 7.51
N LEU A 65 2.14 -7.76 7.03
CA LEU A 65 2.94 -8.93 7.43
C LEU A 65 4.36 -8.83 6.86
N ARG A 66 5.38 -9.19 7.66
CA ARG A 66 6.74 -9.42 7.15
C ARG A 66 6.76 -10.59 6.16
N CYS A 67 7.66 -10.54 5.20
CA CYS A 67 7.84 -11.58 4.20
C CYS A 67 8.41 -12.85 4.84
N PRO A 68 7.86 -14.05 4.57
CA PRO A 68 8.39 -15.31 5.12
C PRO A 68 9.61 -15.86 4.34
N CYS A 69 9.98 -15.29 3.20
CA CYS A 69 11.08 -15.78 2.38
C CYS A 69 12.44 -15.57 3.04
N ASP A 70 13.37 -16.51 2.82
CA ASP A 70 14.73 -16.44 3.34
C ASP A 70 15.41 -15.12 2.96
N SER A 71 16.15 -14.55 3.90
CA SER A 71 16.92 -13.32 3.75
C SER A 71 16.11 -12.09 3.30
N CYS A 72 14.78 -12.17 3.35
CA CYS A 72 13.87 -11.09 3.00
C CYS A 72 13.07 -10.64 4.23
N TYR A 73 13.22 -9.35 4.57
CA TYR A 73 12.48 -8.68 5.64
C TYR A 73 11.43 -7.70 5.08
N GLY A 74 11.13 -7.74 3.78
CA GLY A 74 10.12 -6.85 3.17
C GLY A 74 8.72 -7.04 3.75
N LEU A 75 7.81 -6.13 3.41
CA LEU A 75 6.40 -6.21 3.79
C LEU A 75 5.56 -6.84 2.68
N ILE A 76 4.47 -7.50 3.07
CA ILE A 76 3.51 -8.13 2.16
C ILE A 76 2.33 -7.20 1.96
N SER A 77 2.03 -6.92 0.70
CA SER A 77 0.85 -6.17 0.29
C SER A 77 -0.14 -7.09 -0.40
N TYR A 78 -1.44 -6.82 -0.21
CA TYR A 78 -2.48 -7.43 -1.02
C TYR A 78 -2.71 -6.60 -2.29
N VAL A 79 -2.68 -7.25 -3.45
CA VAL A 79 -2.80 -6.62 -4.76
C VAL A 79 -4.10 -7.06 -5.41
N GLU A 80 -4.98 -6.09 -5.66
CA GLU A 80 -6.27 -6.27 -6.35
C GLU A 80 -6.11 -6.17 -7.88
N ASP A 81 -5.41 -7.12 -8.49
CA ASP A 81 -5.30 -7.25 -9.96
C ASP A 81 -6.37 -8.23 -10.53
N GLN A 82 -6.39 -8.49 -11.85
CA GLN A 82 -7.30 -9.44 -12.51
C GLN A 82 -7.35 -10.80 -11.80
N LYS A 83 -6.20 -11.24 -11.27
CA LYS A 83 -6.12 -12.33 -10.31
C LYS A 83 -5.48 -11.76 -9.03
N PRO A 84 -6.25 -11.55 -7.95
CA PRO A 84 -5.71 -11.00 -6.71
C PRO A 84 -4.66 -11.90 -6.06
N PHE A 85 -3.71 -11.30 -5.35
CA PHE A 85 -2.64 -12.03 -4.67
C PHE A 85 -2.04 -11.22 -3.51
N TRP A 86 -1.35 -11.91 -2.61
CA TRP A 86 -0.42 -11.31 -1.65
C TRP A 86 0.98 -11.33 -2.25
N GLY A 87 1.69 -10.21 -2.23
CA GLY A 87 3.01 -10.08 -2.84
C GLY A 87 3.98 -9.32 -1.96
N CYS A 88 5.24 -9.72 -1.99
CA CYS A 88 6.33 -8.95 -1.39
C CYS A 88 7.03 -8.12 -2.48
N GLY A 89 7.11 -6.80 -2.27
CA GLY A 89 7.77 -5.88 -3.20
C GLY A 89 9.29 -6.08 -3.32
N GLU A 90 9.93 -6.66 -2.31
CA GLU A 90 11.39 -6.73 -2.24
C GLU A 90 11.97 -8.00 -2.88
N CYS A 91 11.34 -9.15 -2.66
CA CYS A 91 11.80 -10.42 -3.23
C CYS A 91 10.94 -10.93 -4.39
N GLY A 92 9.83 -10.26 -4.70
CA GLY A 92 8.92 -10.63 -5.80
C GLY A 92 8.13 -11.93 -5.56
N SER A 93 8.16 -12.49 -4.35
CA SER A 93 7.37 -13.69 -4.02
C SER A 93 5.89 -13.38 -3.94
N VAL A 94 5.07 -14.34 -4.36
CA VAL A 94 3.62 -14.20 -4.53
C VAL A 94 2.90 -15.41 -3.93
N TRP A 95 1.78 -15.15 -3.25
CA TRP A 95 0.86 -16.14 -2.72
C TRP A 95 -0.55 -15.83 -3.23
N PHE A 96 -1.22 -16.80 -3.84
CA PHE A 96 -2.54 -16.58 -4.45
C PHE A 96 -3.69 -16.79 -3.46
N THR A 97 -3.45 -17.49 -2.36
CA THR A 97 -4.40 -17.65 -1.27
C THR A 97 -3.77 -17.26 0.06
N GLN A 98 -4.61 -16.86 1.01
CA GLN A 98 -4.18 -16.57 2.37
C GLN A 98 -3.60 -17.80 3.06
N SER A 99 -4.10 -19.01 2.72
CA SER A 99 -3.56 -20.27 3.23
C SER A 99 -2.12 -20.48 2.78
N ASP A 100 -1.82 -20.26 1.49
CA ASP A 100 -0.45 -20.41 0.95
C ASP A 100 0.53 -19.48 1.69
N LEU A 101 0.10 -18.24 1.96
CA LEU A 101 0.91 -17.28 2.71
C LEU A 101 1.14 -17.75 4.15
N PHE A 102 0.10 -18.22 4.84
CA PHE A 102 0.20 -18.65 6.22
C PHE A 102 1.02 -19.93 6.38
N GLU A 103 0.94 -20.88 5.45
CA GLU A 103 1.81 -22.04 5.39
C GLU A 103 3.27 -21.63 5.17
N ALA A 104 3.53 -20.64 4.31
CA ALA A 104 4.87 -20.09 4.13
C ALA A 104 5.41 -19.44 5.41
N ILE A 105 4.57 -18.69 6.14
CA ILE A 105 4.93 -18.12 7.46
C ILE A 105 5.26 -19.22 8.46
N GLU A 106 4.45 -20.29 8.54
CA GLU A 106 4.73 -21.42 9.43
C GLU A 106 6.03 -22.14 9.08
N ALA A 107 6.27 -22.40 7.79
CA ALA A 107 7.52 -22.99 7.32
C ALA A 107 8.72 -22.11 7.65
N SER A 108 8.59 -20.80 7.48
CA SER A 108 9.60 -19.80 7.79
C SER A 108 9.92 -19.77 9.29
N ILE A 109 8.90 -19.76 10.15
CA ILE A 109 9.08 -19.85 11.62
C ILE A 109 9.73 -21.18 12.02
N LYS A 110 9.34 -22.29 11.39
CA LYS A 110 9.93 -23.61 11.68
C LYS A 110 11.42 -23.65 11.32
N LYS A 111 11.81 -22.99 10.23
CA LYS A 111 13.21 -22.90 9.77
C LYS A 111 14.02 -21.89 10.61
N HIS A 112 13.43 -20.74 10.89
CA HIS A 112 14.04 -19.60 11.60
C HIS A 112 13.14 -19.17 12.78
N PRO A 113 13.22 -19.82 13.95
CA PRO A 113 12.27 -19.60 15.06
C PRO A 113 12.12 -18.16 15.55
N TYR A 114 13.15 -17.32 15.39
CA TYR A 114 13.07 -15.91 15.77
C TYR A 114 12.05 -15.13 14.94
N ARG A 115 11.72 -15.58 13.72
CA ARG A 115 10.70 -14.94 12.87
C ARG A 115 9.32 -14.93 13.50
N ALA A 116 9.05 -15.81 14.47
CA ALA A 116 7.80 -15.77 15.23
C ALA A 116 7.57 -14.44 15.96
N LYS A 117 8.63 -13.65 16.24
CA LYS A 117 8.53 -12.39 17.00
C LYS A 117 7.83 -11.26 16.24
N VAL A 118 7.75 -11.33 14.91
CA VAL A 118 7.07 -10.32 14.08
C VAL A 118 5.65 -10.73 13.66
N TYR A 119 5.17 -11.89 14.14
CA TYR A 119 3.82 -12.37 13.87
C TYR A 119 3.07 -12.69 15.15
N LYS A 120 1.79 -12.34 15.19
CA LYS A 120 0.84 -12.77 16.20
C LYS A 120 -0.10 -13.82 15.60
N LYS A 121 -0.01 -15.06 16.10
CA LYS A 121 -0.92 -16.15 15.70
C LYS A 121 -2.23 -16.08 16.47
N LYS A 122 -3.36 -16.09 15.77
CA LYS A 122 -4.72 -16.15 16.34
C LYS A 122 -5.53 -17.22 15.62
N GLY A 123 -5.59 -18.42 16.20
CA GLY A 123 -6.15 -19.60 15.53
C GLY A 123 -5.30 -19.98 14.31
N ASN A 124 -5.94 -20.08 13.15
CA ASN A 124 -5.27 -20.36 11.87
C ASN A 124 -4.77 -19.10 11.16
N ASN A 125 -4.93 -17.91 11.76
CA ASN A 125 -4.56 -16.65 11.14
C ASN A 125 -3.28 -16.08 11.74
N PHE A 126 -2.51 -15.37 10.90
CA PHE A 126 -1.41 -14.51 11.32
C PHE A 126 -1.79 -13.04 11.18
N MET A 127 -1.36 -12.25 12.15
CA MET A 127 -1.42 -10.80 12.15
C MET A 127 0.00 -10.26 12.33
N PRO A 128 0.34 -9.08 11.80
CA PRO A 128 1.62 -8.46 12.08
C PRO A 128 1.70 -8.05 13.56
N VAL A 129 2.92 -7.95 14.05
CA VAL A 129 3.23 -7.22 15.28
C VAL A 129 3.50 -5.76 14.88
N PRO A 130 3.01 -4.76 15.63
CA PRO A 130 3.32 -3.36 15.34
C PRO A 130 4.84 -3.14 15.24
N LEU A 131 5.29 -2.30 14.30
CA LEU A 131 6.72 -2.08 14.03
C LEU A 131 7.52 -1.71 15.29
N GLU A 132 6.95 -0.89 16.16
CA GLU A 132 7.52 -0.50 17.46
C GLU A 132 7.79 -1.67 18.43
N ASN A 133 7.14 -2.81 18.21
CA ASN A 133 7.30 -4.03 19.01
C ASN A 133 8.14 -5.10 18.31
N GLU A 134 8.61 -4.85 17.08
CA GLU A 134 9.55 -5.74 16.43
C GLU A 134 10.93 -5.67 17.12
N PRO A 135 11.73 -6.76 17.08
CA PRO A 135 13.11 -6.70 17.55
C PRO A 135 13.91 -5.65 16.77
N GLU A 136 14.66 -4.78 17.46
CA GLU A 136 15.45 -3.70 16.83
C GLU A 136 16.40 -4.21 15.72
N ASN A 137 16.94 -5.41 15.88
CA ASN A 137 17.87 -6.03 14.94
C ASN A 137 17.20 -7.05 14.01
N TYR A 138 15.87 -7.04 13.87
CA TYR A 138 15.14 -8.04 13.09
C TYR A 138 15.63 -8.08 11.64
N GLU A 139 15.69 -6.94 10.97
CA GLU A 139 16.09 -6.85 9.57
C GLU A 139 17.53 -7.33 9.35
N GLU A 140 18.46 -6.94 10.23
CA GLU A 140 19.84 -7.44 10.19
C GLU A 140 19.94 -8.94 10.44
N THR A 141 19.10 -9.48 11.32
CA THR A 141 19.08 -10.92 11.64
C THR A 141 18.59 -11.69 10.41
N VAL A 142 17.49 -11.23 9.81
CA VAL A 142 16.93 -11.83 8.59
C VAL A 142 17.92 -11.77 7.44
N ALA A 143 18.59 -10.63 7.22
CA ALA A 143 19.54 -10.47 6.12
C ALA A 143 20.77 -11.41 6.19
N ARG A 144 20.98 -12.12 7.31
CA ARG A 144 22.07 -13.09 7.53
C ARG A 144 21.65 -14.56 7.45
N GLU A 145 20.39 -14.83 7.16
CA GLU A 145 19.89 -16.19 6.82
C GLU A 145 20.53 -16.73 5.54
#